data_AF-A0A6V8CNW4-F1
#
_entry.id   AF-A0A6V8CNW4-F1
#
_cell.length_a   1.000
_cell.length_b   1.000
_cell.length_c   1.000
_cell.angle_alpha   90.00
_cell.angle_beta   90.00
_cell.angle_gamma   90.00
#
_symmetry.space_group_name_H-M   'P 1'
#
loop_
_entity.id
_entity.type
_entity.pdbx_description
1 polymer ?
#
loop_
_entity_poly.entity_id
_entity_poly.type
_entity_poly.pdbx_seq_one_letter_code
_entity_poly.pdbx_strand_id
1 'polypeptide(L)'
;MTERLTATTAPYTIGIPPFRPGEEADFGGAFKEQPGDLWRPDPVACTSDDTTPHARGLLRVLNDKGEAKGEWDPKLESSELIQGLEYMMKLRIFDDRMIKMQRTGKLSFYMRSFGEEAVAIA
;
A
#
# COMPACT_ATOMS: atom_id res chain seq x y z
N MET A 1 -10.65 6.71 10.13
CA MET A 1 -11.04 7.08 8.76
C MET A 1 -11.86 8.35 8.85
N THR A 2 -11.46 9.39 8.11
CA THR A 2 -12.23 10.62 7.96
C THR A 2 -13.63 10.28 7.43
N GLU A 3 -14.68 10.90 7.98
CA GLU A 3 -16.04 10.67 7.50
C GLU A 3 -16.15 10.98 6.01
N ARG A 4 -17.00 10.25 5.29
CA ARG A 4 -17.20 10.45 3.85
C ARG A 4 -17.80 11.82 3.59
N LEU A 5 -17.03 12.70 2.97
CA LEU A 5 -17.50 14.03 2.57
C LEU A 5 -18.34 13.96 1.29
N THR A 6 -19.44 14.70 1.27
CA THR A 6 -20.36 14.76 0.13
C THR A 6 -20.70 16.21 -0.22
N ALA A 7 -20.76 16.53 -1.50
CA ALA A 7 -21.16 17.86 -1.99
C ALA A 7 -22.68 18.02 -2.09
N THR A 8 -23.38 16.95 -2.39
CA THR A 8 -24.85 16.87 -2.39
C THR A 8 -25.28 15.42 -2.18
N THR A 9 -26.48 15.22 -1.64
CA THR A 9 -27.13 13.91 -1.44
C THR A 9 -28.44 13.77 -2.21
N ALA A 10 -28.98 14.87 -2.77
CA ALA A 10 -30.19 14.88 -3.60
C ALA A 10 -30.06 15.88 -4.77
N PRO A 11 -30.49 15.52 -6.00
CA PRO A 11 -31.08 14.24 -6.41
C PRO A 11 -30.07 13.07 -6.52
N TYR A 12 -28.76 13.36 -6.44
CA TYR A 12 -27.70 12.35 -6.49
C TYR A 12 -26.72 12.53 -5.33
N THR A 13 -26.09 11.45 -4.88
CA THR A 13 -25.00 11.52 -3.90
C THR A 13 -23.66 11.69 -4.60
N ILE A 14 -23.02 12.85 -4.42
CA ILE A 14 -21.71 13.16 -4.99
C ILE A 14 -20.69 13.22 -3.86
N GLY A 15 -19.81 12.21 -3.81
CA GLY A 15 -18.67 12.20 -2.88
C GLY A 15 -17.58 13.18 -3.32
N ILE A 16 -16.88 13.77 -2.36
CA ILE A 16 -15.70 14.61 -2.62
C ILE A 16 -14.50 14.08 -1.84
N PRO A 17 -13.27 14.21 -2.37
CA PRO A 17 -12.08 13.89 -1.61
C PRO A 17 -11.96 14.86 -0.42
N PRO A 18 -11.37 14.41 0.69
CA PRO A 18 -11.25 15.22 1.89
C PRO A 18 -10.31 16.42 1.73
N PHE A 19 -9.37 16.34 0.78
CA PHE A 19 -8.42 17.41 0.49
C PHE A 19 -8.30 17.65 -1.01
N ARG A 20 -8.04 18.91 -1.39
CA ARG A 20 -7.89 19.40 -2.76
C ARG A 20 -6.53 20.06 -2.98
N PRO A 21 -6.11 20.29 -4.24
CA PRO A 21 -4.90 21.06 -4.52
C PRO A 21 -4.96 22.43 -3.84
N GLY A 22 -3.93 22.75 -3.04
CA GLY A 22 -3.85 23.98 -2.24
C GLY A 22 -4.21 23.81 -0.76
N GLU A 23 -4.75 22.65 -0.37
CA GLU A 23 -4.99 22.28 1.03
C GLU A 23 -3.88 21.37 1.56
N GLU A 24 -3.72 21.32 2.88
CA GLU A 24 -2.82 20.37 3.55
C GLU A 24 -3.54 19.05 3.76
N ALA A 25 -2.95 17.94 3.28
CA ALA A 25 -3.55 16.62 3.40
C ALA A 25 -3.27 16.02 4.79
N ASP A 26 -4.31 15.56 5.48
CA ASP A 26 -4.22 14.82 6.74
C ASP A 26 -4.78 13.40 6.61
N PHE A 27 -3.94 12.40 6.86
CA PHE A 27 -4.30 10.98 6.79
C PHE A 27 -4.61 10.36 8.16
N GLY A 28 -4.76 11.18 9.22
CA GLY A 28 -5.08 10.72 10.56
C GLY A 28 -3.86 10.30 11.39
N GLY A 29 -2.67 10.78 11.02
CA GLY A 29 -1.40 10.51 11.70
C GLY A 29 -0.80 9.14 11.40
N ALA A 30 -0.01 8.61 12.34
CA ALA A 30 0.58 7.28 12.23
C ALA A 30 -0.50 6.20 12.31
N PHE A 31 -0.31 5.11 11.57
CA PHE A 31 -1.16 3.93 11.66
C PHE A 31 -1.19 3.41 13.09
N LYS A 32 -2.39 3.16 13.61
CA LYS A 32 -2.57 2.62 14.97
C LYS A 32 -2.29 1.13 14.98
N GLU A 33 -2.50 0.49 13.84
CA GLU A 33 -2.36 -0.93 13.62
C GLU A 33 -0.88 -1.33 13.71
N GLN A 34 -0.64 -2.33 14.55
CA GLN A 34 0.66 -2.89 14.85
C GLN A 34 0.79 -4.31 14.32
N PRO A 35 2.03 -4.78 14.07
CA PRO A 35 2.23 -6.18 13.74
C PRO A 35 1.71 -7.10 14.85
N GLY A 36 0.98 -8.14 14.44
CA GLY A 36 0.36 -9.10 15.36
C GLY A 36 -1.08 -8.77 15.79
N ASP A 37 -1.62 -7.60 15.42
CA ASP A 37 -3.03 -7.25 15.69
C ASP A 37 -4.01 -8.23 15.02
N LEU A 38 -3.59 -8.83 13.90
CA LEU A 38 -4.33 -9.85 13.17
C LEU A 38 -3.53 -11.15 13.14
N TRP A 39 -4.16 -12.24 13.58
CA TRP A 39 -3.59 -13.58 13.53
C TRP A 39 -3.49 -14.09 12.09
N ARG A 40 -2.72 -15.17 11.89
CA ARG A 40 -2.63 -15.87 10.59
C ARG A 40 -3.55 -17.09 10.60
N PRO A 41 -4.74 -17.03 9.97
CA PRO A 41 -5.64 -18.17 9.92
C PRO A 41 -5.05 -19.31 9.07
N ASP A 42 -5.47 -20.54 9.36
CA ASP A 42 -5.12 -21.70 8.53
C ASP A 42 -5.79 -21.54 7.15
N PRO A 43 -5.02 -21.46 6.06
CA PRO A 43 -5.59 -21.20 4.74
C PRO A 43 -6.46 -22.34 4.20
N VAL A 44 -6.31 -23.56 4.71
CA VAL A 44 -7.09 -24.73 4.30
C VAL A 44 -8.38 -24.85 5.10
N ALA A 45 -8.32 -24.55 6.41
CA ALA A 45 -9.44 -24.74 7.32
C ALA A 45 -10.29 -23.48 7.56
N CYS A 46 -9.77 -22.28 7.25
CA CYS A 46 -10.49 -21.04 7.53
C CYS A 46 -11.77 -20.88 6.71
N THR A 47 -12.75 -20.25 7.32
CA THR A 47 -13.99 -19.81 6.68
C THR A 47 -13.97 -18.31 6.43
N SER A 48 -14.95 -17.80 5.67
CA SER A 48 -15.10 -16.36 5.45
C SER A 48 -15.27 -15.60 6.76
N ASP A 49 -16.01 -16.17 7.70
CA ASP A 49 -16.38 -15.51 8.94
C ASP A 49 -15.15 -15.28 9.83
N ASP A 50 -14.21 -16.24 9.83
CA ASP A 50 -12.93 -16.13 10.54
C ASP A 50 -12.10 -14.93 10.07
N THR A 51 -12.23 -14.53 8.80
CA THR A 51 -11.44 -13.43 8.21
C THR A 51 -12.17 -12.08 8.22
N THR A 52 -13.33 -11.99 8.87
CA THR A 52 -14.08 -10.72 9.02
C THR A 52 -13.23 -9.60 9.65
N PRO A 53 -12.40 -9.85 10.69
CA PRO A 53 -11.52 -8.82 11.23
C PRO A 53 -10.46 -8.36 10.21
N HIS A 54 -9.90 -9.27 9.40
CA HIS A 54 -8.90 -8.96 8.39
C HIS A 54 -9.43 -8.03 7.30
N ALA A 55 -10.71 -8.15 6.94
CA ALA A 55 -11.35 -7.27 5.95
C ALA A 55 -11.51 -5.82 6.42
N ARG A 56 -11.43 -5.56 7.74
CA ARG A 56 -11.59 -4.22 8.34
C ARG A 56 -10.32 -3.71 9.03
N GLY A 57 -9.30 -4.54 9.15
CA GLY A 57 -8.02 -4.21 9.77
C GLY A 57 -6.90 -3.97 8.75
N LEU A 58 -5.67 -3.90 9.25
CA LEU A 58 -4.46 -3.78 8.44
C LEU A 58 -3.49 -4.90 8.82
N LEU A 59 -3.18 -5.76 7.85
CA LEU A 59 -2.11 -6.75 7.99
C LEU A 59 -0.76 -6.05 7.83
N ARG A 60 0.07 -6.16 8.87
CA ARG A 60 1.37 -5.50 8.94
C ARG A 60 2.40 -6.41 9.60
N VAL A 61 3.61 -6.46 9.06
CA VAL A 61 4.72 -7.27 9.59
C VAL A 61 5.81 -6.39 10.22
N LEU A 62 6.21 -5.32 9.52
CA LEU A 62 7.23 -4.39 10.02
C LEU A 62 6.60 -3.33 10.91
N ASN A 63 7.12 -3.16 12.13
CA ASN A 63 6.73 -2.05 13.01
C ASN A 63 7.40 -0.72 12.64
N ASP A 64 7.15 0.34 13.41
CA ASP A 64 7.71 1.68 13.14
C ASP A 64 9.24 1.77 13.32
N LYS A 65 9.85 0.77 13.97
CA LYS A 65 11.31 0.63 14.09
C LYS A 65 11.93 -0.25 13.00
N GLY A 66 11.11 -0.77 12.07
CA GLY A 66 11.55 -1.67 11.00
C GLY A 66 11.78 -3.11 11.46
N GLU A 67 11.29 -3.52 12.63
CA GLU A 67 11.41 -4.88 13.13
C GLU A 67 10.23 -5.73 12.63
N ALA A 68 10.51 -6.92 12.08
CA ALA A 68 9.48 -7.90 11.73
C ALA A 68 8.90 -8.56 12.99
N LYS A 69 7.57 -8.58 13.10
CA LYS A 69 6.84 -9.11 14.26
C LYS A 69 5.52 -9.78 13.84
N GLY A 70 4.99 -10.62 14.72
CA GLY A 70 3.70 -11.29 14.55
C GLY A 70 3.78 -12.59 13.74
N GLU A 71 2.66 -13.30 13.63
CA GLU A 71 2.55 -14.61 12.96
C GLU A 71 2.71 -14.54 11.44
N TRP A 72 2.60 -13.33 10.89
CA TRP A 72 2.75 -13.06 9.46
C TRP A 72 4.21 -12.82 9.04
N ASP A 73 5.18 -12.82 9.98
CA ASP A 73 6.59 -12.78 9.63
C ASP A 73 6.98 -14.03 8.80
N PRO A 74 7.34 -13.88 7.51
CA PRO A 74 7.71 -14.99 6.64
C PRO A 74 9.08 -15.61 6.98
N LYS A 75 9.88 -14.97 7.86
CA LYS A 75 11.23 -15.40 8.23
C LYS A 75 12.15 -15.57 7.02
N LEU A 76 12.06 -14.62 6.09
CA LEU A 76 12.91 -14.60 4.89
C LEU A 76 14.37 -14.42 5.26
N GLU A 77 15.24 -15.06 4.49
CA GLU A 77 16.68 -14.87 4.63
C GLU A 77 17.07 -13.47 4.16
N SER A 78 18.16 -12.94 4.73
CA SER A 78 18.63 -11.59 4.37
C SER A 78 18.94 -11.46 2.88
N SER A 79 19.39 -12.53 2.23
CA SER A 79 19.63 -12.56 0.79
C SER A 79 18.36 -12.35 -0.04
N GLU A 80 17.22 -12.89 0.40
CA GLU A 80 15.94 -12.75 -0.30
C GLU A 80 15.41 -11.31 -0.16
N LEU A 81 15.52 -10.73 1.05
CA LEU A 81 15.15 -9.34 1.31
C LEU A 81 15.99 -8.36 0.48
N ILE A 82 17.30 -8.59 0.39
CA ILE A 82 18.20 -7.80 -0.45
C ILE A 82 17.79 -7.91 -1.92
N GLN A 83 17.47 -9.13 -2.39
CA GLN A 83 17.05 -9.32 -3.77
C GLN A 83 15.74 -8.58 -4.09
N GLY A 84 14.76 -8.62 -3.17
CA GLY A 84 13.52 -7.86 -3.30
C GLY A 84 13.77 -6.34 -3.34
N LEU A 85 14.66 -5.84 -2.48
CA LEU A 85 15.06 -4.43 -2.48
C LEU A 85 15.72 -4.01 -3.80
N GLU A 86 16.63 -4.84 -4.34
CA GLU A 86 17.25 -4.58 -5.64
C GLU A 86 16.21 -4.48 -6.75
N TYR A 87 15.19 -5.34 -6.75
CA TYR A 87 14.12 -5.31 -7.73
C TYR A 87 13.21 -4.08 -7.58
N MET A 88 12.84 -3.70 -6.36
CA MET A 88 12.10 -2.45 -6.11
C MET A 88 12.88 -1.22 -6.58
N MET A 89 14.18 -1.16 -6.29
CA MET A 89 15.04 -0.07 -6.75
C MET A 89 15.22 -0.06 -8.27
N LYS A 90 15.36 -1.23 -8.89
CA LYS A 90 15.44 -1.36 -10.34
C LYS A 90 14.17 -0.84 -11.01
N LEU A 91 12.99 -1.20 -10.50
CA LEU A 91 11.71 -0.73 -11.01
C LEU A 91 11.59 0.79 -10.89
N ARG A 92 11.92 1.37 -9.73
CA ARG A 92 11.91 2.83 -9.53
C ARG A 92 12.84 3.57 -10.50
N ILE A 93 14.08 3.10 -10.64
CA ILE A 93 15.06 3.71 -11.56
C ILE A 93 14.58 3.57 -13.01
N PHE A 94 13.96 2.45 -13.36
CA PHE A 94 13.41 2.22 -14.68
C PHE A 94 12.26 3.21 -14.96
N ASP A 95 11.30 3.36 -14.04
CA ASP A 95 10.20 4.33 -14.13
C ASP A 95 10.70 5.76 -14.39
N ASP A 96 11.75 6.18 -13.68
CA ASP A 96 12.36 7.50 -13.85
C ASP A 96 13.02 7.68 -15.22
N ARG A 97 13.55 6.62 -15.83
CA ARG A 97 14.11 6.67 -17.18
C ARG A 97 13.01 6.70 -18.23
N MET A 98 11.99 5.88 -18.06
CA MET A 98 10.89 5.76 -19.02
C MET A 98 10.05 7.03 -19.10
N ILE A 99 9.78 7.70 -17.96
CA ILE A 99 9.07 8.98 -17.99
C ILE A 99 9.89 10.08 -18.70
N LYS A 100 11.23 10.05 -18.61
CA LYS A 100 12.11 10.96 -19.37
C LYS A 100 12.06 10.65 -20.87
N MET A 101 12.07 9.37 -21.24
CA MET A 101 11.93 8.96 -22.64
C MET A 101 10.57 9.38 -23.22
N GLN A 102 9.50 9.26 -22.44
CA GLN A 102 8.17 9.73 -22.84
C GLN A 102 8.16 11.25 -23.05
N ARG A 103 8.69 12.03 -22.12
CA ARG A 103 8.78 13.50 -22.24
C ARG A 103 9.67 14.00 -23.37
N THR A 104 10.60 13.17 -23.84
CA THR A 104 11.49 13.49 -24.97
C THR A 104 10.99 12.90 -26.30
N GLY A 105 9.75 12.39 -26.34
CA GLY A 105 9.12 11.89 -27.56
C GLY A 105 9.67 10.54 -28.05
N LYS A 106 10.49 9.85 -27.25
CA LYS A 106 11.03 8.52 -27.57
C LYS A 106 10.06 7.38 -27.24
N LEU A 107 9.06 7.66 -26.41
CA LEU A 107 7.95 6.76 -26.09
C LEU A 107 6.63 7.52 -26.22
N SER A 108 5.60 6.86 -26.73
CA SER A 108 4.26 7.45 -26.85
C SER A 108 3.60 7.64 -25.49
N PHE A 109 3.65 6.62 -24.64
CA PHE A 109 2.95 6.58 -23.36
C PHE A 109 3.73 5.78 -22.30
N TYR A 110 3.60 6.17 -21.03
CA TYR A 110 4.17 5.45 -19.89
C TYR A 110 3.41 5.74 -18.59
N MET A 111 3.28 4.74 -17.71
CA MET A 111 2.72 4.87 -16.35
C MET A 111 3.74 4.42 -15.32
N ARG A 112 3.81 5.14 -14.20
CA ARG A 112 4.72 4.84 -13.09
C ARG A 112 3.99 4.07 -11.99
N SER A 113 4.78 3.36 -11.18
CA SER A 113 4.37 2.59 -9.99
C SER A 113 5.02 3.10 -8.71
N PHE A 114 5.33 4.41 -8.67
CA PHE A 114 6.07 5.01 -7.55
C PHE A 114 5.31 4.89 -6.23
N GLY A 115 5.93 4.25 -5.24
CA GLY A 115 5.32 3.96 -3.94
C GLY A 115 4.59 2.62 -3.87
N GLU A 116 4.45 1.92 -5.00
CA GLU A 116 3.74 0.65 -5.13
C GLU A 116 4.69 -0.50 -5.51
N GLU A 117 6.01 -0.26 -5.55
CA GLU A 117 6.98 -1.22 -6.07
C GLU A 117 6.99 -2.53 -5.27
N ALA A 118 6.81 -2.45 -3.94
CA ALA A 118 6.78 -3.62 -3.07
C ALA A 118 5.64 -4.58 -3.41
N VAL A 119 4.46 -4.04 -3.78
CA VAL A 119 3.28 -4.87 -4.10
C VAL A 119 3.47 -5.66 -5.38
N ALA A 120 4.20 -5.10 -6.35
CA ALA A 120 4.43 -5.75 -7.64
C ALA A 120 5.59 -6.76 -7.62
N ILE A 121 6.56 -6.57 -6.72
CA ILE A 121 7.79 -7.38 -6.64
C ILE A 121 7.67 -8.55 -5.66
N ALA A 122 6.98 -8.33 -4.52
CA ALA A 122 6.95 -9.26 -3.39
C ALA A 122 6.08 -10.51 -3.63
#